data_AF-A0A5K7YKM1-F1
#
_entry.id   AF-A0A5K7YKM1-F1
#
_cell.length_a   1.000
_cell.length_b   1.000
_cell.length_c   1.000
_cell.angle_alpha   90.00
_cell.angle_beta   90.00
_cell.angle_gamma   90.00
#
_symmetry.space_group_name_H-M   'P 1'
#
loop_
_entity.id
_entity.type
_entity.pdbx_description
1 polymer ?
#
loop_
_entity_poly.entity_id
_entity_poly.type
_entity_poly.pdbx_seq_one_letter_code
_entity_poly.pdbx_strand_id
1 'polypeptide(L)' 'MNETTEKTLCALQEEGFIDSDTDAFKKLIQPATHFCKNCGRSAASDKNLCNPEPL' A
#
# COMPACT_ATOMS: atom_id res chain seq x y z
N MET A 1 6.27 7.88 26.10
CA MET A 1 6.10 8.03 24.64
C MET A 1 5.89 6.63 24.08
N ASN A 2 4.70 6.29 23.59
CA ASN A 2 4.45 5.03 22.88
C ASN A 2 4.38 5.35 21.39
N GLU A 3 5.55 5.41 20.74
CA GLU A 3 5.66 5.67 19.31
C GLU A 3 5.61 4.37 18.51
N THR A 4 4.47 3.70 18.58
CA THR A 4 4.01 2.78 17.53
C THR A 4 2.81 3.45 16.91
N THR A 5 3.04 4.47 16.09
CA THR A 5 1.99 5.08 15.29
C THR A 5 1.59 4.05 14.25
N GLU A 6 0.56 3.27 14.58
CA GLU A 6 -0.10 2.31 13.70
C GLU A 6 -0.81 3.11 12.61
N LYS A 7 -0.04 3.60 11.64
CA LYS A 7 -0.56 4.39 10.54
C LYS A 7 -1.36 3.47 9.62
N THR A 8 -2.55 3.92 9.27
CA THR A 8 -3.36 3.20 8.27
C THR A 8 -2.65 3.25 6.92
N LEU A 9 -2.92 2.27 6.05
CA LEU A 9 -2.37 2.25 4.69
C LEU A 9 -2.69 3.53 3.91
N CYS A 10 -3.86 4.14 4.17
CA CYS A 10 -4.22 5.44 3.59
C CYS A 10 -3.31 6.56 4.09
N ALA A 11 -3.03 6.64 5.40
CA ALA A 11 -2.13 7.65 5.95
C ALA A 11 -0.71 7.52 5.38
N LEU A 12 -0.21 6.29 5.23
CA LEU A 12 1.07 6.02 4.56
C LEU A 12 1.06 6.48 3.10
N GLN A 13 -0.04 6.28 2.38
CA GLN A 13 -0.18 6.75 1.01
C GLN A 13 -0.20 8.29 0.91
N GLU A 14 -0.90 8.98 1.80
CA GLU A 14 -0.91 10.46 1.86
C GLU A 14 0.49 11.04 2.15
N GLU A 15 1.30 10.31 2.91
CA GLU A 15 2.70 10.66 3.17
C GLU A 15 3.66 10.28 2.03
N GLY A 16 3.17 9.68 0.95
CA GLY A 16 4.00 9.24 -0.18
C GLY A 16 4.88 8.03 0.15
N PHE A 17 4.50 7.22 1.15
CA PHE A 17 5.22 6.02 1.55
C PHE A 17 5.29 4.97 0.44
N ILE A 18 4.29 4.93 -0.46
CA ILE A 18 4.28 4.01 -1.60
C ILE A 18 5.46 4.30 -2.55
N ASP A 19 5.73 5.57 -2.83
CA ASP A 19 6.87 6.00 -3.66
C ASP A 19 8.20 5.98 -2.89
N SER A 20 8.16 6.32 -1.60
CA SER A 20 9.37 6.38 -0.76
C SER A 20 9.89 4.99 -0.38
N ASP A 21 8.99 4.04 -0.13
CA ASP A 21 9.31 2.74 0.46
C ASP A 21 8.33 1.64 -0.04
N THR A 22 8.29 1.47 -1.37
CA THR A 22 7.39 0.51 -2.02
C THR A 22 7.59 -0.90 -1.44
N ASP A 23 8.82 -1.38 -1.30
CA ASP A 23 9.14 -2.72 -0.76
C ASP A 23 8.57 -2.97 0.65
N ALA A 24 8.64 -1.97 1.53
CA ALA A 24 8.04 -2.07 2.85
C ALA A 24 6.51 -2.12 2.75
N PHE A 25 5.92 -1.28 1.89
CA PHE A 25 4.49 -1.30 1.61
C PHE A 25 4.03 -2.67 1.07
N LYS A 26 4.80 -3.29 0.17
CA LYS A 26 4.50 -4.62 -0.40
C LYS A 26 4.38 -5.71 0.66
N LYS A 27 5.20 -5.63 1.72
CA LYS A 27 5.18 -6.55 2.85
C LYS A 27 3.97 -6.33 3.77
N LEU A 28 3.52 -5.08 3.91
CA LEU A 28 2.36 -4.73 4.75
C LEU A 28 1.02 -5.18 4.16
N ILE A 29 0.93 -5.31 2.83
CA ILE A 29 -0.33 -5.62 2.14
C ILE A 29 -0.49 -7.11 1.79
N GLN A 30 0.42 -7.98 2.23
CA GLN A 30 0.26 -9.43 2.07
C GLN A 30 -1.03 -9.90 2.77
N PRO A 31 -1.82 -10.82 2.16
CA PRO A 31 -1.52 -11.64 0.99
C PRO A 31 -2.08 -11.07 -0.33
N ALA A 32 -2.23 -9.75 -0.47
CA ALA A 32 -2.60 -9.16 -1.74
C ALA A 32 -1.55 -9.51 -2.81
N THR A 33 -1.95 -9.47 -4.08
CA THR A 33 -1.08 -9.71 -5.24
C THR A 33 -0.86 -8.46 -6.07
N HIS A 34 -1.74 -7.46 -5.93
CA HIS A 34 -1.69 -6.19 -6.63
C HIS A 34 -2.01 -5.05 -5.67
N PHE A 35 -1.48 -3.87 -5.96
CA PHE A 35 -1.85 -2.63 -5.28
C PHE A 35 -2.04 -1.49 -6.27
N CYS A 36 -2.87 -0.51 -5.92
CA CYS A 36 -3.07 0.67 -6.75
C CYS A 36 -1.95 1.66 -6.47
N LYS A 37 -1.15 2.03 -7.48
CA LYS A 37 -0.12 3.07 -7.30
C LYS A 37 -0.68 4.41 -6.87
N ASN A 38 -1.93 4.70 -7.25
CA ASN A 38 -2.53 6.02 -7.09
C ASN A 38 -3.12 6.24 -5.69
N CYS A 39 -3.67 5.19 -5.07
CA CYS A 39 -4.38 5.31 -3.78
C CYS A 39 -3.97 4.24 -2.75
N GLY A 40 -3.00 3.38 -3.06
CA GLY A 40 -2.53 2.33 -2.13
C GLY A 40 -3.50 1.19 -1.89
N ARG A 41 -4.65 1.16 -2.56
CA ARG A 41 -5.62 0.07 -2.40
C ARG A 41 -5.01 -1.27 -2.82
N SER A 42 -5.02 -2.26 -1.95
CA SER A 42 -4.51 -3.61 -2.24
C SER A 42 -5.63 -4.58 -2.59
N ALA A 43 -5.37 -5.48 -3.54
CA ALA A 43 -6.33 -6.49 -3.98
C ALA A 43 -5.63 -7.76 -4.45
N ALA A 44 -6.37 -8.87 -4.45
CA ALA A 44 -5.93 -10.15 -5.01
C ALA A 44 -6.00 -10.20 -6.56
N SER A 45 -6.57 -9.17 -7.21
CA SER A 45 -6.63 -9.05 -8.66
C SER A 45 -6.60 -7.58 -9.06
N ASP A 46 -5.84 -7.33 -10.11
CA ASP A 46 -5.75 -6.11 -10.91
C ASP A 46 -7.12 -5.50 -11.29
N LYS A 47 -8.12 -6.34 -11.61
CA LYS A 47 -9.46 -5.89 -12.04
C LYS A 47 -10.21 -5.05 -11.02
N ASN A 48 -9.82 -5.11 -9.74
CA ASN A 48 -10.46 -4.37 -8.65
C ASN A 48 -9.78 -3.03 -8.35
N LEU A 49 -8.79 -2.64 -9.14
CA LEU A 49 -7.93 -1.49 -8.90
C LEU A 49 -7.94 -0.56 -10.12
N CYS A 50 -7.88 0.75 -9.87
CA CYS A 50 -7.87 1.75 -10.94
C CYS A 50 -6.55 1.76 -11.71
N ASN A 51 -5.42 1.59 -11.01
CA ASN A 51 -4.07 1.54 -11.58
C ASN A 51 -3.24 0.46 -10.88
N PRO A 52 -3.47 -0.82 -11.18
CA PRO A 52 -2.82 -1.94 -10.50
C PRO A 52 -1.33 -2.02 -10.85
N GLU A 53 -0.50 -2.19 -9.82
CA GLU A 53 0.88 -2.63 -9.90
C GLU A 53 1.01 -4.00 -9.23
N PRO A 54 1.68 -4.96 -9.88
CA PRO A 54 1.99 -6.24 -9.28
C PRO A 54 2.98 -6.10 -8.12
N LEU A 55 2.74 -6.90 -7.08
CA LEU A 55 3.64 -7.04 -5.93
C LEU A 55 4.92 -7.79 -6.30
#